data_AF-A0AAN5UJ70-F1
#
_entry.id   AF-A0AAN5UJ70-F1
#
_cell.length_a   1.000
_cell.length_b   1.000
_cell.length_c   1.000
_cell.angle_alpha   90.00
_cell.angle_beta   90.00
_cell.angle_gamma   90.00
#
_symmetry.space_group_name_H-M   'P 1'
#
loop_
_entity.id
_entity.type
_entity.pdbx_description
1 polymer ?
#
loop_
_entity_poly.entity_id
_entity_poly.type
_entity_poly.pdbx_seq_one_letter_code
_entity_poly.pdbx_strand_id
1 'polypeptide(L)'
;RRAQASGDVPLWLLQTDALKDRVNNALWRDSPGPGYVHFPDWLGSWFYDELTYEERSSDGKWSKPGRGANEAFDLMVYAEALVILHGYEKIQWPDAPEWACRETWLEYVSDNAEQAVLPEPVSLPARKKKRKKVTPDEDNPWVTSGGWL
;
A
#
# COMPACT_ATOMS: atom_id res chain seq x y z
N ARG A 1 -23.02 36.69 -25.00
CA ARG A 1 -21.64 36.94 -24.49
C ARG A 1 -20.96 35.59 -24.34
N ARG A 2 -20.12 35.18 -25.29
CA ARG A 2 -19.23 34.01 -25.14
C ARG A 2 -17.85 34.58 -24.89
N ALA A 3 -17.36 34.44 -23.68
CA ALA A 3 -15.99 34.81 -23.35
C ALA A 3 -15.08 33.78 -24.02
N GLN A 4 -14.27 34.23 -24.99
CA GLN A 4 -13.20 33.46 -25.57
C GLN A 4 -12.04 33.52 -24.55
N ALA A 5 -12.08 32.65 -23.55
CA ALA A 5 -10.93 32.43 -22.68
C ALA A 5 -9.91 31.63 -23.50
N SER A 6 -8.87 32.32 -23.95
CA SER A 6 -7.72 31.66 -24.56
C SER A 6 -7.13 30.71 -23.53
N GLY A 7 -7.17 29.41 -23.82
CA GLY A 7 -6.76 28.35 -22.91
C GLY A 7 -5.26 28.33 -22.69
N ASP A 8 -4.80 29.08 -21.69
CA ASP A 8 -3.40 29.06 -21.22
C ASP A 8 -3.06 27.78 -20.42
N VAL A 9 -4.07 27.08 -19.91
CA VAL A 9 -3.88 25.86 -19.11
C VAL A 9 -4.18 24.63 -19.99
N PRO A 10 -3.21 23.72 -20.19
CA PRO A 10 -3.45 22.49 -20.93
C PRO A 10 -4.46 21.61 -20.16
N LEU A 11 -5.59 21.33 -20.79
CA LEU A 11 -6.60 20.41 -20.26
C LEU A 11 -6.40 19.02 -20.84
N TRP A 12 -6.11 18.05 -19.96
CA TRP A 12 -5.95 16.65 -20.34
C TRP A 12 -7.22 15.87 -20.03
N LEU A 13 -7.74 15.16 -21.03
CA LEU A 13 -8.82 14.19 -20.86
C LEU A 13 -8.20 12.81 -20.64
N LEU A 14 -8.29 12.31 -19.41
CA LEU A 14 -7.72 11.03 -19.01
C LEU A 14 -8.78 9.93 -19.10
N GLN A 15 -8.42 8.79 -19.68
CA GLN A 15 -9.24 7.59 -19.62
C GLN A 15 -9.01 6.89 -18.28
N THR A 16 -9.75 7.31 -17.26
CA THR A 16 -9.55 6.92 -15.86
C THR A 16 -9.67 5.42 -15.64
N ASP A 17 -10.61 4.73 -16.30
CA ASP A 17 -10.78 3.28 -16.14
C ASP A 17 -9.53 2.48 -16.54
N ALA A 18 -8.88 2.85 -17.65
CA ALA A 18 -7.68 2.17 -18.11
C ALA A 18 -6.46 2.47 -17.24
N LEU A 19 -6.36 3.69 -16.69
CA LEU A 19 -5.31 4.03 -15.73
C LEU A 19 -5.51 3.29 -14.41
N LYS A 20 -6.76 3.18 -13.94
CA LYS A 20 -7.12 2.37 -12.76
C LYS A 20 -6.77 0.91 -12.96
N ASP A 21 -7.07 0.34 -14.13
CA ASP A 21 -6.67 -1.04 -14.46
C ASP A 21 -5.13 -1.19 -14.43
N ARG A 22 -4.37 -0.21 -14.92
CA ARG A 22 -2.90 -0.22 -14.90
C ARG A 22 -2.34 -0.12 -13.47
N VAL A 23 -2.85 0.78 -12.65
CA VAL A 23 -2.46 0.93 -11.24
C VAL A 23 -2.83 -0.33 -10.46
N ASN A 24 -4.04 -0.88 -10.64
CA ASN A 24 -4.41 -2.15 -10.02
C ASN A 24 -3.43 -3.26 -10.40
N ASN A 25 -3.10 -3.42 -11.69
CA ASN A 25 -2.10 -4.40 -12.12
C ASN A 25 -0.70 -4.15 -11.54
N ALA A 26 -0.34 -2.90 -11.24
CA ALA A 26 0.91 -2.56 -10.54
C ALA A 26 0.87 -2.98 -9.07
N LEU A 27 -0.27 -2.78 -8.40
CA LEU A 27 -0.50 -3.18 -7.00
C LEU A 27 -0.48 -4.70 -6.80
N TRP A 28 -0.91 -5.48 -7.81
CA TRP A 28 -0.85 -6.95 -7.78
C TRP A 28 0.56 -7.52 -7.95
N ARG A 29 1.60 -6.70 -8.15
CA ARG A 29 2.98 -7.17 -8.31
C ARG A 29 3.66 -7.32 -6.96
N ASP A 30 4.14 -8.53 -6.65
CA ASP A 30 4.91 -8.80 -5.44
C ASP A 30 6.43 -8.60 -5.62
N SER A 31 6.93 -8.73 -6.85
CA SER A 31 8.37 -8.66 -7.13
C SER A 31 8.81 -7.24 -7.47
N PRO A 32 9.89 -6.72 -6.86
CA PRO A 32 10.44 -5.42 -7.22
C PRO A 32 10.89 -5.43 -8.68
N GLY A 33 10.47 -4.41 -9.43
CA GLY A 33 10.70 -4.31 -10.87
C GLY A 33 9.87 -3.21 -11.53
N PRO A 34 9.83 -3.15 -12.87
CA PRO A 34 9.04 -2.16 -13.59
C PRO A 34 7.56 -2.22 -13.22
N GLY A 35 7.01 -1.10 -12.76
CA GLY A 35 5.62 -1.00 -12.31
C GLY A 35 5.35 -1.63 -10.94
N TYR A 36 6.39 -1.90 -10.13
CA TYR A 36 6.22 -2.24 -8.72
C TYR A 36 5.95 -0.95 -7.90
N VAL A 37 4.98 -1.01 -6.99
CA VAL A 37 4.61 0.11 -6.13
C VAL A 37 5.31 -0.04 -4.79
N HIS A 38 6.12 0.95 -4.42
CA HIS A 38 6.78 1.00 -3.11
C HIS A 38 5.90 1.76 -2.11
N PHE A 39 5.53 1.10 -1.02
CA PHE A 39 4.81 1.71 0.09
C PHE A 39 5.76 2.04 1.25
N PRO A 40 5.66 3.23 1.85
CA PRO A 40 6.42 3.56 3.03
C PRO A 40 5.82 2.92 4.29
N ASP A 41 6.66 2.53 5.25
CA ASP A 41 6.24 1.80 6.47
C ASP A 41 5.35 2.62 7.43
N TRP A 42 5.31 3.95 7.30
CA TRP A 42 4.51 4.82 8.16
C TRP A 42 3.03 4.88 7.75
N LEU A 43 2.66 4.27 6.63
CA LEU A 43 1.31 4.33 6.09
C LEU A 43 0.36 3.46 6.93
N GLY A 44 -0.73 4.05 7.39
CA GLY A 44 -1.72 3.36 8.23
C GLY A 44 -2.77 2.60 7.41
N SER A 45 -3.58 1.78 8.10
CA SER A 45 -4.68 1.04 7.47
C SER A 45 -5.66 1.93 6.71
N TRP A 46 -5.88 3.16 7.19
CA TRP A 46 -6.76 4.15 6.56
C TRP A 46 -6.46 4.37 5.08
N PHE A 47 -5.18 4.35 4.68
CA PHE A 47 -4.79 4.52 3.28
C PHE A 47 -5.16 3.30 2.44
N TYR A 48 -4.93 2.11 2.98
CA TYR A 48 -5.23 0.86 2.28
C TYR A 48 -6.74 0.62 2.17
N ASP A 49 -7.51 1.06 3.17
CA ASP A 49 -8.97 1.05 3.13
C ASP A 49 -9.48 1.92 1.97
N GLU A 50 -8.91 3.12 1.79
CA GLU A 50 -9.25 3.99 0.66
C GLU A 50 -8.73 3.46 -0.69
N LEU A 51 -7.54 2.85 -0.70
CA LEU A 51 -6.92 2.31 -1.91
C LEU A 51 -7.73 1.15 -2.50
N THR A 52 -8.35 0.35 -1.63
CA THR A 52 -9.16 -0.82 -2.01
C THR A 52 -10.66 -0.53 -2.07
N TYR A 53 -11.07 0.73 -1.85
CA TYR A 53 -12.48 1.09 -1.72
C TYR A 53 -13.27 0.96 -3.03
N GLU A 54 -12.62 1.21 -4.16
CA GLU A 54 -13.26 1.07 -5.46
C GLU A 54 -13.19 -0.36 -5.97
N GLU A 55 -14.30 -0.81 -6.55
CA GLU A 55 -14.40 -2.14 -7.12
C GLU A 55 -14.51 -2.08 -8.63
N ARG A 56 -13.86 -3.05 -9.28
CA ARG A 56 -13.91 -3.22 -10.71
C ARG A 56 -15.14 -4.02 -11.10
N SER A 57 -16.10 -3.36 -11.72
CA SER A 57 -17.33 -3.99 -12.22
C SER A 57 -17.04 -4.86 -13.44
N SER A 58 -17.92 -5.84 -13.72
CA SER A 58 -17.81 -6.75 -14.88
C SER A 58 -17.98 -6.05 -16.23
N ASP A 59 -18.49 -4.82 -16.22
CA ASP A 59 -18.79 -4.00 -17.40
C ASP A 59 -17.58 -3.25 -17.96
N GLY A 60 -16.44 -3.23 -17.26
CA GLY A 60 -15.30 -2.43 -17.68
C GLY A 60 -14.96 -1.25 -16.76
N LYS A 61 -15.81 -0.94 -15.78
CA LYS A 61 -15.74 0.33 -15.06
C LYS A 61 -15.36 0.18 -13.60
N TRP A 62 -14.67 1.20 -13.11
CA TRP A 62 -14.42 1.35 -11.68
C TRP A 62 -15.55 2.15 -11.04
N SER A 63 -16.11 1.61 -9.96
CA SER A 63 -17.23 2.23 -9.26
C SER A 63 -17.05 2.11 -7.77
N LYS A 64 -17.38 3.19 -7.06
CA LYS A 64 -17.47 3.16 -5.61
C LYS A 64 -18.79 2.49 -5.18
N PRO A 65 -18.75 1.47 -4.30
CA PRO A 65 -19.96 0.80 -3.83
C PRO A 65 -20.78 1.66 -2.86
N GLY A 66 -20.19 2.71 -2.28
CA GLY A 66 -20.85 3.58 -1.31
C GLY A 66 -20.30 5.01 -1.25
N ARG A 67 -20.30 5.60 -0.05
CA ARG A 67 -19.89 6.99 0.22
C ARG A 67 -18.55 7.11 0.96
N GLY A 68 -17.74 6.05 0.99
CA GLY A 68 -16.39 6.07 1.56
C GLY A 68 -15.44 6.92 0.72
N ALA A 69 -14.29 7.22 1.32
CA ALA A 69 -13.21 7.95 0.67
C ALA A 69 -12.44 7.02 -0.29
N ASN A 70 -11.96 7.60 -1.39
CA ASN A 70 -11.21 6.93 -2.46
C ASN A 70 -10.01 7.78 -2.90
N GLU A 71 -9.58 8.72 -2.07
CA GLU A 71 -8.57 9.71 -2.43
C GLU A 71 -7.23 9.04 -2.71
N ALA A 72 -6.86 8.03 -1.91
CA ALA A 72 -5.65 7.24 -2.14
C ALA A 72 -5.56 6.65 -3.56
N PHE A 73 -6.63 6.00 -4.04
CA PHE A 73 -6.61 5.36 -5.35
C PHE A 73 -6.63 6.38 -6.50
N ASP A 74 -7.49 7.41 -6.41
CA ASP A 74 -7.56 8.46 -7.42
C ASP A 74 -6.24 9.25 -7.51
N LEU A 75 -5.58 9.52 -6.38
CA LEU A 75 -4.26 10.19 -6.38
C LEU A 75 -3.19 9.34 -7.05
N MET A 76 -3.16 8.02 -6.81
CA MET A 76 -2.23 7.12 -7.51
C MET A 76 -2.48 7.10 -9.01
N VAL A 77 -3.75 7.12 -9.43
CA VAL A 77 -4.14 7.17 -10.85
C VAL A 77 -3.69 8.47 -11.51
N TYR A 78 -3.84 9.61 -10.83
CA TYR A 78 -3.34 10.88 -11.34
C TYR A 78 -1.81 10.95 -11.36
N ALA A 79 -1.13 10.38 -10.37
CA ALA A 79 0.33 10.28 -10.38
C ALA A 79 0.81 9.46 -11.59
N GLU A 80 0.20 8.30 -11.86
CA GLU A 80 0.52 7.47 -13.03
C GLU A 80 0.26 8.25 -14.34
N ALA A 81 -0.84 9.00 -14.42
CA ALA A 81 -1.13 9.84 -15.58
C ALA A 81 -0.06 10.91 -15.82
N LEU A 82 0.40 11.58 -14.75
CA LEU A 82 1.46 12.59 -14.84
C LEU A 82 2.79 11.99 -15.29
N VAL A 83 3.13 10.81 -14.77
CA VAL A 83 4.35 10.07 -15.13
C VAL A 83 4.35 9.64 -16.60
N ILE A 84 3.21 9.17 -17.10
CA ILE A 84 3.02 8.85 -18.53
C ILE A 84 3.16 10.12 -19.39
N LEU A 85 2.55 11.24 -18.97
CA LEU A 85 2.65 12.52 -19.68
C LEU A 85 4.09 13.06 -19.71
N HIS A 86 4.86 12.85 -18.65
CA HIS A 86 6.30 13.18 -18.60
C HIS A 86 7.16 12.25 -19.47
N GLY A 87 6.56 11.22 -20.07
CA GLY A 87 7.24 10.32 -20.99
C GLY A 87 8.13 9.30 -20.28
N TYR A 88 7.77 8.89 -19.06
CA TYR A 88 8.48 7.84 -18.32
C TYR A 88 8.73 6.57 -19.15
N GLU A 89 7.76 6.16 -19.96
CA GLU A 89 7.87 4.97 -20.81
C GLU A 89 8.94 5.10 -21.91
N LYS A 90 9.37 6.32 -22.20
CA LYS A 90 10.38 6.62 -23.24
C LYS A 90 11.79 6.75 -22.65
N ILE A 91 11.94 6.67 -21.33
CA ILE A 91 13.25 6.78 -20.68
C ILE A 91 14.12 5.58 -21.05
N GLN A 92 15.31 5.87 -21.56
CA GLN A 92 16.33 4.88 -21.87
C GLN A 92 17.28 4.76 -20.69
N TRP A 93 17.02 3.84 -19.76
CA TRP A 93 17.97 3.54 -18.69
C TRP A 93 19.23 2.87 -19.28
N PRO A 94 20.46 3.33 -18.97
CA PRO A 94 20.87 4.18 -17.84
C PRO A 94 20.96 5.70 -18.12
N ASP A 95 20.76 6.15 -19.36
CA ASP A 95 20.81 7.56 -19.75
C ASP A 95 19.48 8.27 -19.45
N ALA A 96 19.15 8.35 -18.17
CA ALA A 96 17.89 8.92 -17.70
C ALA A 96 17.93 10.46 -17.68
N PRO A 97 16.81 11.12 -18.00
CA PRO A 97 16.71 12.57 -17.87
C PRO A 97 16.83 13.02 -16.41
N GLU A 98 17.30 14.25 -16.19
CA GLU A 98 17.61 14.80 -14.86
C GLU A 98 16.48 14.64 -13.83
N TRP A 99 15.22 14.80 -14.25
CA TRP A 99 14.05 14.67 -13.39
C TRP A 99 13.82 13.23 -12.90
N ALA A 100 14.27 12.23 -13.66
CA ALA A 100 14.16 10.81 -13.33
C ALA A 100 15.44 10.24 -12.70
N CYS A 101 16.53 11.02 -12.67
CA CYS A 101 17.79 10.58 -12.11
C CYS A 101 17.67 10.41 -10.59
N ARG A 102 18.19 9.29 -10.09
CA ARG A 102 18.09 8.91 -8.66
C ARG A 102 18.77 9.92 -7.73
N GLU A 103 19.86 10.52 -8.19
CA GLU A 103 20.66 11.48 -7.42
C GLU A 103 19.91 12.80 -7.16
N THR A 104 18.88 13.10 -7.95
CA THR A 104 18.11 14.35 -7.85
C THR A 104 17.12 14.34 -6.68
N TRP A 105 16.74 13.18 -6.15
CA TRP A 105 15.64 13.05 -5.17
C TRP A 105 16.00 12.36 -3.86
N LEU A 106 17.14 11.69 -3.77
CA LEU A 106 17.67 11.23 -2.49
C LEU A 106 18.45 12.38 -1.85
N GLU A 107 17.78 13.18 -1.00
CA GLU A 107 18.50 13.79 0.11
C GLU A 107 19.23 12.64 0.82
N TYR A 108 20.55 12.75 1.00
CA TYR A 108 21.33 11.79 1.77
C TYR A 108 20.63 11.58 3.11
N VAL A 109 19.87 10.49 3.24
CA VAL A 109 19.54 9.94 4.54
C VAL A 109 20.89 9.50 5.07
N SER A 110 21.52 10.36 5.86
CA SER A 110 22.75 10.00 6.55
C SER A 110 22.45 8.68 7.27
N ASP A 111 23.26 7.66 7.03
CA ASP A 111 23.25 6.36 7.74
C ASP A 111 23.50 6.51 9.27
N ASN A 112 23.31 7.70 9.84
CA ASN A 112 23.20 7.96 11.27
C ASN A 112 21.79 7.63 11.81
N ALA A 113 21.03 6.78 11.14
CA ALA A 113 20.05 5.96 11.84
C ALA A 113 20.84 4.99 12.72
N GLU A 114 21.26 5.50 13.88
CA GLU A 114 21.66 4.74 15.06
C GLU A 114 20.80 3.48 15.09
N GLN A 115 21.46 2.33 14.92
CA GLN A 115 20.79 1.04 14.91
C GLN A 115 19.78 1.04 16.05
N ALA A 116 18.50 0.94 15.73
CA ALA A 116 17.48 0.75 16.74
C ALA A 116 17.80 -0.58 17.44
N VAL A 117 18.54 -0.49 18.54
CA VAL A 117 18.86 -1.62 19.39
C VAL A 117 17.52 -2.16 19.84
N LEU A 118 17.14 -3.31 19.29
CA LEU A 118 15.98 -4.06 19.77
C LEU A 118 16.13 -4.13 21.30
N PRO A 119 15.15 -3.67 22.09
CA PRO A 119 15.27 -3.75 23.53
C PRO A 119 15.44 -5.22 23.90
N GLU A 120 16.53 -5.54 24.61
CA GLU A 120 16.75 -6.88 25.13
C GLU A 120 15.50 -7.33 25.89
N PRO A 121 15.09 -8.60 25.75
CA PRO A 121 13.88 -9.09 26.38
C PRO A 121 14.00 -8.94 27.90
N VAL A 122 13.26 -7.99 28.46
CA VAL A 122 13.17 -7.77 29.90
C VAL A 122 12.70 -9.08 30.54
N SER A 123 13.60 -9.74 31.28
CA SER A 123 13.26 -10.93 32.05
C SER A 123 12.15 -10.59 33.04
N LEU A 124 10.96 -11.16 32.84
CA LEU A 124 9.86 -11.00 33.78
C LEU A 124 10.25 -11.61 35.14
N PRO A 125 9.95 -10.94 36.27
CA PRO A 125 10.26 -11.48 37.59
C PRO A 125 9.48 -12.76 37.85
N ALA A 126 10.18 -13.79 38.33
CA ALA A 126 9.65 -15.12 38.60
C ALA A 126 8.44 -15.05 39.57
N ARG A 127 7.25 -15.34 39.04
CA ARG A 127 6.02 -15.40 39.83
C ARG A 127 6.05 -16.65 40.72
N LYS A 128 6.17 -16.46 42.04
CA LYS A 128 6.13 -17.55 43.04
C LYS A 128 4.85 -18.38 42.86
N LYS A 129 5.00 -19.67 42.54
CA LYS A 129 3.89 -20.62 42.41
C LYS A 129 3.18 -20.76 43.77
N LYS A 130 1.94 -20.25 43.88
CA LYS A 130 1.04 -20.64 44.96
C LYS A 130 0.55 -22.06 44.70
N ARG A 131 0.76 -22.94 45.68
CA ARG A 131 0.34 -24.34 45.70
C ARG A 131 -1.18 -24.42 45.49
N LYS A 132 -1.63 -24.98 44.36
CA LYS A 132 -3.05 -25.27 44.13
C LYS A 132 -3.45 -26.50 44.97
N LYS A 133 -4.53 -26.38 45.73
CA LYS A 133 -5.20 -27.48 46.42
C LYS A 133 -5.87 -28.35 45.35
N VAL A 134 -5.65 -29.66 45.42
CA VAL A 134 -6.28 -30.66 44.55
C VAL A 134 -7.69 -30.92 45.07
N THR A 135 -8.68 -30.86 44.20
CA THR A 135 -10.00 -31.46 44.39
C THR A 135 -10.33 -32.28 43.14
N PRO A 136 -10.91 -33.48 43.28
CA PRO A 136 -10.98 -34.44 42.19
C PRO A 136 -12.12 -34.15 41.21
N ASP A 137 -11.78 -34.47 39.97
CA ASP A 137 -12.56 -34.91 38.81
C ASP A 137 -14.05 -35.19 39.04
N GLU A 138 -14.92 -34.55 38.25
CA GLU A 138 -16.19 -35.11 37.76
C GLU A 138 -16.56 -34.38 36.44
N ASP A 139 -16.70 -35.18 35.38
CA ASP A 139 -17.51 -34.99 34.19
C ASP A 139 -17.28 -33.77 33.28
N ASN A 140 -16.42 -33.94 32.27
CA ASN A 140 -16.51 -33.17 31.04
C ASN A 140 -16.85 -34.09 29.83
N PRO A 141 -18.12 -34.11 29.38
CA PRO A 141 -18.65 -35.08 28.40
C PRO A 141 -18.23 -34.81 26.94
N TRP A 142 -17.19 -34.00 26.71
CA TRP A 142 -16.72 -33.59 25.39
C TRP A 142 -15.27 -34.00 25.09
N VAL A 143 -14.66 -34.83 25.92
CA VAL A 143 -13.33 -35.40 25.65
C VAL A 143 -13.51 -36.72 24.93
N THR A 144 -13.69 -36.68 23.61
CA THR A 144 -13.48 -37.88 22.78
C THR A 144 -12.00 -37.98 22.44
N SER A 145 -11.39 -39.06 22.89
CA SER A 145 -10.00 -39.42 22.62
C SER A 145 -9.87 -40.05 21.23
N GLY A 146 -9.23 -39.33 20.31
CA GLY A 146 -8.71 -39.86 19.06
C GLY A 146 -8.05 -38.71 18.28
N GLY A 147 -6.75 -38.64 18.03
CA GLY A 147 -5.73 -39.69 17.97
C GLY A 147 -5.32 -39.90 16.51
N TRP A 148 -4.44 -39.01 16.02
CA TRP A 148 -3.52 -39.10 14.86
C TRP A 148 -4.07 -39.56 13.49
N LEU A 149 -4.00 -38.69 12.47
CA LEU A 149 -3.02 -38.73 11.36
C LEU A 149 -3.19 -37.49 10.46
#